data_AF-W1YKB8-F1
#
_entry.id   AF-W1YKB8-F1
#
_cell.length_a   1.000
_cell.length_b   1.000
_cell.length_c   1.000
_cell.angle_alpha   90.00
_cell.angle_beta   90.00
_cell.angle_gamma   90.00
#
_symmetry.space_group_name_H-M   'P 1'
#
loop_
_entity.id
_entity.type
_entity.pdbx_description
1 polymer ?
#
loop_
_entity_poly.entity_id
_entity_poly.type
_entity_poly.pdbx_seq_one_letter_code
_entity_poly.pdbx_strand_id
1 'polypeptide(L)' 'TLAPHCPLGPIALAACLHIDFVSYNAVLQEQSMGIHYNKGAELLDFVKNKEDFSMVGGFFKPLTKPGLG' A
#
# COMPACT_ATOMS: atom_id res chain seq x y z
N THR A 1 5.38 2.15 -18.66
CA THR A 1 5.68 1.53 -17.36
C THR A 1 5.52 2.57 -16.28
N LEU A 2 4.82 2.22 -15.20
CA LEU A 2 4.51 3.06 -14.05
C LEU A 2 4.93 2.30 -12.78
N ALA A 3 5.55 3.02 -11.87
CA ALA A 3 5.79 2.60 -10.50
C ALA A 3 5.57 3.82 -9.59
N PRO A 4 4.43 3.94 -8.88
CA PRO A 4 4.15 5.11 -8.07
C PRO A 4 5.19 5.28 -6.96
N HIS A 5 5.65 6.52 -6.76
CA HIS A 5 6.48 6.87 -5.61
C HIS A 5 5.57 7.04 -4.39
N CYS A 6 5.60 6.08 -3.46
CA CYS A 6 4.70 6.03 -2.31
C CYS A 6 5.46 5.79 -0.98
N PRO A 7 6.32 6.72 -0.55
CA PRO A 7 7.09 6.60 0.69
C PRO A 7 6.27 6.95 1.95
N LEU A 8 4.98 7.27 1.79
CA LEU A 8 4.11 7.85 2.81
C LEU A 8 3.30 6.77 3.57
N GLY A 9 2.27 7.24 4.27
CA GLY A 9 1.37 6.45 5.11
C GLY A 9 0.35 5.56 4.38
N PRO A 10 -0.47 4.80 5.12
CA PRO A 10 -1.36 3.78 4.59
C PRO A 10 -2.47 4.33 3.69
N ILE A 11 -2.90 5.58 3.91
CA ILE A 11 -3.89 6.27 3.05
C ILE A 11 -3.28 6.51 1.65
N ALA A 12 -2.03 6.94 1.58
CA ALA A 12 -1.33 7.14 0.31
C ALA A 12 -1.12 5.80 -0.39
N LEU A 13 -0.69 4.76 0.34
CA LEU A 13 -0.52 3.41 -0.19
C LEU A 13 -1.83 2.88 -0.79
N ALA A 14 -2.95 3.02 -0.07
CA ALA A 14 -4.25 2.61 -0.55
C ALA A 14 -4.63 3.33 -1.86
N ALA A 15 -4.44 4.64 -1.93
CA ALA A 15 -4.69 5.41 -3.14
C ALA A 15 -3.81 4.96 -4.32
N CYS A 16 -2.52 4.73 -4.09
CA CYS A 16 -1.62 4.25 -5.13
C CYS A 16 -1.98 2.82 -5.59
N LEU A 17 -2.40 1.93 -4.69
CA LEU A 17 -2.89 0.60 -5.04
C LEU A 17 -4.14 0.65 -5.93
N HIS A 18 -5.10 1.55 -5.65
CA HIS A 18 -6.25 1.75 -6.55
C HIS A 18 -5.82 2.18 -7.95
N ILE A 19 -4.81 3.04 -8.08
CA ILE A 19 -4.24 3.41 -9.39
C ILE A 19 -3.58 2.20 -10.06
N ASP A 20 -2.82 1.40 -9.32
CA ASP A 20 -2.14 0.23 -9.86
C ASP A 20 -3.11 -0.81 -10.41
N PHE A 21 -4.21 -1.08 -9.68
CA PHE A 21 -5.18 -2.10 -10.07
C PHE A 21 -6.00 -1.74 -11.33
N VAL A 22 -5.99 -0.47 -11.76
CA VAL A 22 -6.71 -0.02 -12.97
C VAL A 22 -5.78 0.42 -14.09
N SER A 23 -4.49 0.61 -13.81
CA SER A 23 -3.52 1.10 -14.79
C SER A 23 -2.74 -0.06 -15.40
N TYR A 24 -3.07 -0.43 -16.65
CA TYR A 24 -2.41 -1.53 -17.37
C TYR A 24 -0.87 -1.44 -17.40
N ASN A 25 -0.32 -0.22 -17.35
CA ASN A 25 1.10 0.02 -17.40
C ASN A 25 1.79 0.10 -16.01
N ALA A 26 1.06 -0.11 -14.90
CA ALA A 26 1.62 -0.22 -13.54
C ALA A 26 2.28 -1.60 -13.35
N VAL A 27 3.53 -1.61 -12.88
CA VAL A 27 4.35 -2.83 -12.81
C VAL A 27 4.95 -3.08 -11.43
N LEU A 28 5.24 -2.03 -10.67
CA LEU A 28 5.78 -2.12 -9.31
C LEU A 28 5.12 -1.08 -8.42
N GLN A 29 4.99 -1.38 -7.13
CA GLN A 29 4.49 -0.47 -6.10
C GLN A 29 5.53 -0.30 -5.00
N GLU A 30 5.88 0.94 -4.66
CA GLU A 30 6.71 1.22 -3.49
C GLU A 30 5.88 1.14 -2.21
N GLN A 31 6.46 0.59 -1.16
CA GLN A 31 5.86 0.54 0.18
C GLN A 31 6.95 0.56 1.25
N SER A 32 6.64 1.11 2.44
CA SER A 32 7.58 1.31 3.55
C SER A 32 7.36 0.40 4.77
N MET A 33 6.52 -0.63 4.63
CA MET A 33 6.20 -1.61 5.65
C MET A 33 7.42 -2.47 6.01
N GLY A 34 7.74 -2.54 7.30
CA GLY A 34 8.94 -3.24 7.80
C GLY A 34 10.27 -2.50 7.55
N ILE A 35 10.26 -1.32 6.94
CA ILE A 35 11.44 -0.49 6.74
C ILE A 35 11.51 0.52 7.89
N HIS A 36 12.29 0.21 8.92
CA HIS A 36 12.44 1.05 10.12
C HIS A 36 13.16 2.37 9.83
N TYR A 37 12.45 3.38 9.31
CA TYR A 37 12.93 4.77 9.26
C TYR A 37 12.44 5.62 10.44
N ASN A 38 11.26 5.31 10.99
CA ASN A 38 10.62 6.09 12.06
C ASN A 38 10.69 5.34 13.40
N LYS A 39 11.43 5.88 14.38
CA LYS A 39 11.39 5.40 15.77
C LYS A 39 10.09 5.87 16.42
N GLY A 40 9.02 5.06 16.37
CA GLY A 40 7.83 5.28 17.21
C GLY A 40 6.47 4.88 16.63
N ALA A 41 6.33 4.77 15.31
CA ALA A 41 5.09 4.29 14.68
C ALA A 41 5.38 3.62 13.33
N GLU A 42 4.80 2.44 13.11
CA GLU A 42 4.81 1.72 11.85
C GLU A 42 3.69 2.20 10.91
N LEU A 43 3.84 1.89 9.62
CA LEU A 43 2.90 2.27 8.56
C LEU A 43 1.44 1.95 8.91
N LEU A 44 1.20 0.80 9.55
CA LEU A 44 -0.14 0.30 9.84
C LEU A 44 -0.64 0.63 11.25
N ASP A 45 0.09 1.39 12.08
CA ASP A 45 -0.33 1.62 13.47
C ASP A 45 -1.62 2.41 13.60
N PHE A 46 -1.94 3.24 12.62
CA PHE A 46 -3.19 4.00 12.55
C PHE A 46 -4.29 3.27 11.75
N VAL A 47 -4.04 2.04 11.27
CA VAL A 47 -4.98 1.22 10.50
C VAL A 47 -5.58 0.15 11.40
N LYS A 48 -6.91 0.06 11.43
CA LYS A 48 -7.62 -0.96 12.21
C LYS A 48 -7.61 -2.33 11.52
N ASN A 49 -7.84 -2.35 10.21
CA ASN A 49 -7.91 -3.51 9.32
C ASN A 49 -6.55 -3.77 8.64
N LYS A 50 -5.53 -4.13 9.43
CA LYS A 50 -4.16 -4.33 8.93
C LYS A 50 -4.06 -5.48 7.92
N GLU A 51 -4.94 -6.46 8.05
CA GLU A 51 -5.02 -7.67 7.20
C GLU A 51 -5.29 -7.37 5.73
N ASP A 52 -5.96 -6.24 5.42
CA ASP A 52 -6.24 -5.84 4.04
C ASP A 52 -4.95 -5.43 3.29
N PHE A 53 -3.92 -5.00 4.02
CA PHE A 53 -2.58 -4.71 3.49
C PHE A 53 -1.62 -5.91 3.58
N SER A 54 -2.13 -7.13 3.79
CA SER A 54 -1.28 -8.31 3.84
C SER A 54 -0.62 -8.58 2.48
N MET A 55 0.69 -8.81 2.51
CA MET A 55 1.46 -9.19 1.33
C MET A 55 1.70 -10.69 1.30
N VAL A 56 1.45 -11.33 0.16
CA VAL A 56 1.76 -12.74 -0.08
C VAL A 56 2.68 -12.84 -1.29
N GLY A 57 3.90 -13.34 -1.07
CA GLY A 57 4.89 -13.47 -2.14
C GLY A 57 5.33 -12.14 -2.78
N GLY A 58 5.23 -11.03 -2.05
CA GLY A 58 5.57 -9.69 -2.57
C GLY A 58 4.40 -8.94 -3.21
N PHE A 59 3.19 -9.50 -3.21
CA PHE A 59 2.02 -8.90 -3.86
C PHE A 59 0.94 -8.49 -2.85
N PHE A 60 0.30 -7.35 -3.10
CA PHE A 60 -0.95 -6.96 -2.45
C PHE A 60 -2.14 -7.55 -3.21
N LYS A 61 -3.21 -7.86 -2.48
CA LYS A 61 -4.52 -8.14 -3.08
C LYS A 61 -5.27 -6.82 -3.30
N PRO A 62 -6.23 -6.77 -4.23
CA PRO A 62 -7.16 -5.64 -4.34
C PRO A 62 -7.88 -5.38 -3.01
N LEU A 63 -7.99 -4.09 -2.65
CA LEU A 63 -8.74 -3.65 -1.48
C LEU A 63 -10.22 -3.62 -1.83
N THR A 64 -11.03 -4.47 -1.18
CA THR A 64 -12.40 -4.75 -1.63
C THR A 64 -13.50 -3.98 -0.90
N LYS A 65 -13.21 -3.27 0.19
CA LYS A 65 -14.24 -2.47 0.88
C LYS A 65 -14.37 -1.09 0.21
N PRO A 66 -15.47 -0.35 0.49
CA PRO A 66 -15.74 0.91 -0.17
C PRO A 66 -14.65 1.97 0.06
N GLY A 67 -14.49 2.87 -0.91
CA GLY A 67 -13.53 3.97 -0.82
C GLY A 67 -12.11 3.50 -1.06
N LEU A 68 -11.17 3.90 -0.21
CA LEU A 68 -9.76 3.54 -0.37
C LEU A 68 -9.45 2.10 0.07
N GLY A 69 -10.38 1.37 0.66
CA GLY A 69 -10.19 -0.03 1.02
C GLY A 69 -10.82 -0.44 2.32
#